data_AF-A0A9P6XRK4-F1
#
_entry.id   AF-A0A9P6XRK4-F1
#
_cell.length_a   1.000
_cell.length_b   1.000
_cell.length_c   1.000
_cell.angle_alpha   90.00
_cell.angle_beta   90.00
_cell.angle_gamma   90.00
#
_symmetry.space_group_name_H-M   'P 1'
#
loop_
_entity.id
_entity.type
_entity.pdbx_description
1 polymer ?
#
loop_
_entity_poly.entity_id
_entity_poly.type
_entity_poly.pdbx_seq_one_letter_code
_entity_poly.pdbx_strand_id
1 'polypeptide(L)'
;MWRPRSDIGTLQHRDMHFKRTNDGDIIGAALYIRAPKESHFLEKSRDLRKTLPVEHTASLAYLGNPEQVRSIQPTTIANILKQIMQAAGIDTTVFGPHSIRSASSTKAVQMGHKIDDVKKHAHWSLSADTFEQFYYKPAHQIHNSRDITNSIFSDSENNTTSGVDMEATKVGLGTTYNRTVAGMKTKDVVQPTPWYRKFI
;
A
#
# COMPACT_ATOMS: atom_id res chain seq x y z
N MET A 1 -15.73 -0.08 -11.71
CA MET A 1 -14.79 0.75 -12.50
C MET A 1 -14.45 -0.01 -13.78
N TRP A 2 -14.55 0.64 -14.95
CA TRP A 2 -14.20 0.03 -16.24
C TRP A 2 -12.70 -0.29 -16.28
N ARG A 3 -12.34 -1.50 -16.71
CA ARG A 3 -10.97 -1.94 -16.95
C ARG A 3 -10.80 -2.13 -18.45
N PRO A 4 -10.31 -1.11 -19.19
CA PRO A 4 -10.35 -1.09 -20.66
C PRO A 4 -9.79 -2.35 -21.33
N ARG A 5 -8.68 -2.89 -20.82
CA ARG A 5 -8.06 -4.10 -21.39
C ARG A 5 -8.82 -5.39 -21.11
N SER A 6 -9.61 -5.44 -20.04
CA SER A 6 -10.26 -6.66 -19.56
C SER A 6 -11.74 -6.68 -19.95
N ASP A 7 -12.40 -5.54 -20.02
CA ASP A 7 -13.85 -5.42 -20.26
C ASP A 7 -14.18 -5.30 -21.76
N ILE A 8 -13.21 -4.95 -22.61
CA ILE A 8 -13.40 -4.81 -24.06
C ILE A 8 -13.85 -6.12 -24.74
N GLY A 9 -13.35 -7.27 -24.25
CA GLY A 9 -13.71 -8.59 -24.79
C GLY A 9 -15.14 -9.03 -24.47
N THR A 10 -15.85 -8.30 -23.62
CA THR A 10 -17.25 -8.60 -23.24
C THR A 10 -18.26 -7.60 -23.82
N LEU A 11 -17.81 -6.65 -24.65
CA LEU A 11 -18.69 -5.66 -25.26
C LEU A 11 -19.59 -6.28 -26.31
N GLN A 12 -20.88 -6.00 -26.21
CA GLN A 12 -21.85 -6.34 -27.24
C GLN A 12 -22.23 -5.09 -28.02
N HIS A 13 -22.80 -5.25 -29.23
CA HIS A 13 -23.23 -4.11 -30.04
C HIS A 13 -24.16 -3.15 -29.28
N ARG A 14 -25.08 -3.70 -28.46
CA ARG A 14 -25.99 -2.93 -27.60
C ARG A 14 -25.30 -2.11 -26.51
N ASP A 15 -24.03 -2.38 -26.23
CA ASP A 15 -23.22 -1.66 -25.24
C ASP A 15 -22.50 -0.46 -25.87
N MET A 16 -22.62 -0.26 -27.19
CA MET A 16 -21.92 0.76 -27.95
C MET A 16 -22.90 1.62 -28.73
N HIS A 17 -22.96 2.90 -28.37
CA HIS A 17 -23.81 3.88 -29.05
C HIS A 17 -22.94 4.81 -29.89
N PHE A 18 -23.06 4.72 -31.21
CA PHE A 18 -22.36 5.62 -32.11
C PHE A 18 -23.09 6.96 -32.21
N LYS A 19 -22.37 8.03 -31.94
CA LYS A 19 -22.82 9.38 -32.27
C LYS A 19 -22.52 9.62 -33.74
N ARG A 20 -23.53 9.98 -34.52
CA ARG A 20 -23.42 10.22 -35.97
C ARG A 20 -23.75 11.67 -36.31
N THR A 21 -23.20 12.16 -37.42
CA THR A 21 -23.66 13.39 -38.07
C THR A 21 -25.00 13.14 -38.76
N ASN A 22 -25.63 14.23 -39.22
CA ASN A 22 -26.86 14.15 -40.01
C ASN A 22 -26.64 13.42 -41.35
N ASP A 23 -25.41 13.45 -41.86
CA ASP A 23 -25.00 12.78 -43.10
C ASP A 23 -24.64 11.30 -42.88
N GLY A 24 -24.68 10.83 -41.63
CA GLY A 24 -24.48 9.42 -41.25
C GLY A 24 -23.07 9.06 -40.81
N ASP A 25 -22.12 9.99 -40.85
CA ASP A 25 -20.73 9.77 -40.44
C ASP A 25 -20.61 9.62 -38.93
N ILE A 26 -19.80 8.64 -38.48
CA ILE A 26 -19.57 8.40 -37.06
C ILE A 26 -18.59 9.45 -36.52
N ILE A 27 -19.05 10.30 -35.60
CA ILE A 27 -18.25 11.34 -34.94
C ILE A 27 -17.84 10.97 -33.51
N GLY A 28 -18.33 9.85 -33.00
CA GLY A 28 -17.91 9.33 -31.71
C GLY A 28 -18.66 8.06 -31.32
N ALA A 29 -18.24 7.45 -30.22
CA ALA A 29 -18.93 6.32 -29.63
C ALA A 29 -18.98 6.49 -28.10
N ALA A 30 -20.16 6.25 -27.52
CA ALA A 30 -20.36 6.13 -26.09
C ALA A 30 -20.46 4.65 -25.72
N LEU A 31 -19.73 4.25 -24.69
CA LEU A 31 -19.71 2.88 -24.20
C LEU A 31 -20.49 2.77 -22.90
N TYR A 32 -21.50 1.90 -22.86
CA TYR A 32 -22.35 1.67 -21.70
C TYR A 32 -22.00 0.33 -21.04
N ILE A 33 -21.56 0.40 -19.80
CA ILE A 33 -21.15 -0.77 -19.02
C ILE A 33 -22.32 -1.18 -18.14
N ARG A 34 -22.88 -2.36 -18.43
CA ARG A 34 -24.06 -2.84 -17.69
C ARG A 34 -23.72 -3.52 -16.36
N ALA A 35 -22.51 -4.05 -16.20
CA ALA A 35 -22.11 -4.78 -14.99
C ALA A 35 -20.59 -4.76 -14.77
N PRO A 36 -20.11 -4.49 -13.54
CA PRO A 36 -18.70 -4.69 -13.19
C PRO A 36 -18.35 -6.20 -13.21
N LYS A 37 -17.12 -6.58 -13.57
CA LYS A 37 -16.70 -8.00 -13.63
C LYS A 37 -16.94 -8.76 -12.33
N GLU A 38 -16.80 -8.06 -11.21
CA GLU A 38 -17.03 -8.59 -9.88
C GLU A 38 -18.47 -9.11 -9.74
N SER A 39 -19.47 -8.41 -10.31
CA SER A 39 -20.86 -8.89 -10.29
C SER A 39 -21.06 -10.08 -11.23
N HIS A 40 -20.35 -10.15 -12.35
CA HIS A 40 -20.41 -11.30 -13.26
C HIS A 40 -19.87 -12.58 -12.62
N PHE A 41 -18.78 -12.49 -11.86
CA PHE A 41 -18.23 -13.63 -11.13
C PHE A 41 -19.20 -14.14 -10.07
N LEU A 42 -19.82 -13.24 -9.29
CA LEU A 42 -20.84 -13.61 -8.31
C LEU A 42 -22.08 -14.22 -8.97
N GLU A 43 -22.51 -13.69 -10.12
CA GLU A 43 -23.61 -14.23 -10.90
C GLU A 43 -23.33 -15.64 -11.41
N LYS A 44 -22.16 -15.86 -12.01
CA LYS A 44 -21.76 -17.17 -12.56
C LYS A 44 -21.58 -18.24 -11.49
N SER A 45 -21.25 -17.83 -10.26
CA SER A 45 -21.12 -18.73 -9.11
C SER A 45 -22.37 -18.79 -8.23
N ARG A 46 -23.50 -18.18 -8.66
CA ARG A 46 -24.74 -18.08 -7.87
C ARG A 46 -25.25 -19.43 -7.39
N ASP A 47 -25.25 -20.44 -8.26
CA ASP A 47 -25.77 -21.77 -7.92
C ASP A 47 -24.94 -22.45 -6.82
N LEU A 48 -23.61 -22.25 -6.84
CA LEU A 48 -22.69 -22.77 -5.84
C LEU A 48 -22.81 -22.05 -4.48
N ARG A 49 -23.49 -20.90 -4.44
CA ARG A 49 -23.64 -20.07 -3.24
C ARG A 49 -24.97 -20.30 -2.51
N LYS A 50 -25.91 -21.03 -3.11
CA LYS A 50 -27.28 -21.24 -2.57
C LYS A 50 -27.28 -21.87 -1.18
N THR A 51 -26.33 -22.76 -0.92
CA THR A 51 -26.21 -23.52 0.33
C THR A 51 -25.24 -22.89 1.34
N LEU A 52 -24.59 -21.78 0.95
CA LEU A 52 -23.62 -21.10 1.80
C LEU A 52 -24.32 -20.15 2.79
N PRO A 53 -23.68 -19.83 3.93
CA PRO A 53 -24.16 -18.77 4.81
C PRO A 53 -24.37 -17.44 4.08
N VAL A 54 -25.25 -16.59 4.62
CA VAL A 54 -25.54 -15.26 4.06
C VAL A 54 -24.25 -14.46 3.87
N GLU A 55 -23.34 -14.50 4.85
CA GLU A 55 -22.08 -13.75 4.87
C GLU A 55 -20.89 -14.48 4.21
N HIS A 56 -21.15 -15.26 3.15
CA HIS A 56 -20.08 -15.96 2.45
C HIS A 56 -19.20 -15.02 1.60
N THR A 57 -17.93 -15.36 1.42
CA THR A 57 -16.98 -14.50 0.69
C THR A 57 -17.06 -14.72 -0.83
N ALA A 58 -16.50 -13.79 -1.59
CA ALA A 58 -16.40 -13.96 -3.04
C ALA A 58 -15.55 -15.19 -3.39
N SER A 59 -14.45 -15.44 -2.69
CA SER A 59 -13.52 -16.54 -3.01
C SER A 59 -14.02 -17.87 -2.46
N LEU A 60 -14.25 -18.85 -3.34
CA LEU A 60 -14.78 -20.18 -2.99
C LEU A 60 -13.73 -21.27 -3.27
N ALA A 61 -13.68 -22.28 -2.40
CA ALA A 61 -12.89 -23.50 -2.60
C ALA A 61 -13.78 -24.68 -2.99
N TYR A 62 -13.15 -25.75 -3.48
CA TYR A 62 -13.79 -27.04 -3.80
C TYR A 62 -14.90 -26.95 -4.85
N LEU A 63 -14.72 -26.08 -5.86
CA LEU A 63 -15.72 -25.87 -6.93
C LEU A 63 -16.11 -27.14 -7.70
N GLY A 64 -15.25 -28.17 -7.72
CA GLY A 64 -15.54 -29.46 -8.35
C GLY A 64 -16.42 -30.39 -7.52
N ASN A 65 -16.71 -30.06 -6.26
CA ASN A 65 -17.60 -30.83 -5.38
C ASN A 65 -18.62 -29.87 -4.73
N PRO A 66 -19.83 -29.74 -5.30
CA PRO A 66 -20.85 -28.79 -4.85
C PRO A 66 -21.19 -28.89 -3.35
N GLU A 67 -21.13 -30.08 -2.76
CA GLU A 67 -21.44 -30.31 -1.35
C GLU A 67 -20.37 -29.78 -0.39
N GLN A 68 -19.15 -29.57 -0.90
CA GLN A 68 -17.99 -29.12 -0.10
C GLN A 68 -17.61 -27.68 -0.39
N VAL A 69 -18.37 -26.98 -1.23
CA VAL A 69 -18.11 -25.58 -1.54
C VAL A 69 -18.14 -24.76 -0.26
N ARG A 70 -17.13 -23.92 -0.06
CA ARG A 70 -17.02 -23.04 1.11
C ARG A 70 -16.20 -21.80 0.81
N SER A 71 -16.45 -20.75 1.58
CA SER A 71 -15.66 -19.52 1.58
C SER A 71 -14.21 -19.80 1.95
N ILE A 72 -13.29 -19.29 1.13
CA ILE A 72 -11.87 -19.32 1.43
C ILE A 72 -11.59 -18.28 2.51
N GLN A 73 -10.86 -18.70 3.55
CA GLN A 73 -10.39 -17.80 4.59
C GLN A 73 -9.27 -16.90 4.04
N PRO A 74 -9.23 -15.60 4.41
CA PRO A 74 -8.15 -14.70 3.99
C PRO A 74 -6.76 -15.25 4.31
N THR A 75 -6.62 -15.95 5.44
CA THR A 75 -5.38 -16.63 5.85
C THR A 75 -4.94 -17.71 4.88
N THR A 76 -5.88 -18.47 4.30
CA THR A 76 -5.57 -19.48 3.28
C THR A 76 -4.99 -18.82 2.03
N ILE A 77 -5.59 -17.71 1.56
CA ILE A 77 -5.06 -16.96 0.41
C ILE A 77 -3.67 -16.41 0.73
N ALA A 78 -3.49 -15.84 1.92
CA ALA A 78 -2.19 -15.34 2.36
C ALA A 78 -1.13 -16.44 2.40
N ASN A 79 -1.46 -17.64 2.86
CA ASN A 79 -0.56 -18.79 2.89
C ASN A 79 -0.22 -19.29 1.48
N ILE A 80 -1.18 -19.34 0.55
CA ILE A 80 -0.92 -19.66 -0.86
C ILE A 80 0.05 -18.64 -1.45
N LEU A 81 -0.18 -17.34 -1.24
CA LEU A 81 0.74 -16.30 -1.70
C LEU A 81 2.13 -16.45 -1.08
N LYS A 82 2.21 -16.77 0.22
CA LYS A 82 3.49 -17.01 0.91
C LYS A 82 4.26 -18.18 0.28
N GLN A 83 3.58 -19.27 -0.06
CA GLN A 83 4.20 -20.41 -0.75
C GLN A 83 4.70 -20.03 -2.14
N ILE A 84 3.93 -19.25 -2.91
CA ILE A 84 4.36 -18.73 -4.23
C ILE A 84 5.61 -17.85 -4.07
N MET A 85 5.64 -16.97 -3.06
CA MET A 85 6.80 -16.13 -2.77
C MET A 85 8.03 -16.97 -2.42
N GLN A 86 7.89 -17.98 -1.56
CA GLN A 86 8.98 -18.91 -1.22
C GLN A 86 9.50 -19.65 -2.45
N ALA A 87 8.60 -20.17 -3.29
CA ALA A 87 8.96 -20.87 -4.52
C ALA A 87 9.68 -19.95 -5.52
N ALA A 88 9.41 -18.65 -5.50
CA ALA A 88 10.10 -17.64 -6.29
C ALA A 88 11.44 -17.17 -5.67
N GLY A 89 11.88 -17.77 -4.55
CA GLY A 89 13.11 -17.39 -3.86
C GLY A 89 13.02 -16.12 -3.02
N ILE A 90 11.80 -15.63 -2.73
CA ILE A 90 11.59 -14.45 -1.88
C ILE A 90 11.62 -14.90 -0.41
N ASP A 91 12.45 -14.24 0.40
CA ASP A 91 12.50 -14.46 1.84
C ASP A 91 11.21 -13.98 2.52
N THR A 92 10.33 -14.93 2.85
CA THR A 92 9.04 -14.65 3.48
C THR A 92 9.10 -14.41 4.99
N THR A 93 10.28 -14.44 5.60
CA THR A 93 10.50 -13.95 6.97
C THR A 93 10.59 -12.42 6.98
N VAL A 94 11.07 -11.84 5.89
CA VAL A 94 11.19 -10.40 5.68
C VAL A 94 9.98 -9.84 4.92
N PHE A 95 9.54 -10.53 3.87
CA PHE A 95 8.49 -10.06 2.97
C PHE A 95 7.20 -10.89 3.09
N GLY A 96 6.14 -10.29 3.63
CA GLY A 96 4.81 -10.91 3.68
C GLY A 96 4.01 -10.73 2.37
N PRO A 97 2.87 -11.43 2.19
CA PRO A 97 2.01 -11.29 1.01
C PRO A 97 1.59 -9.85 0.68
N HIS A 98 1.48 -8.99 1.69
CA HIS A 98 1.16 -7.58 1.50
C HIS A 98 2.23 -6.80 0.71
N SER A 99 3.49 -7.23 0.77
CA SER A 99 4.60 -6.60 0.04
C SER A 99 4.42 -6.61 -1.47
N ILE A 100 3.65 -7.58 -2.01
CA ILE A 100 3.31 -7.65 -3.44
C ILE A 100 2.57 -6.37 -3.87
N ARG A 101 1.66 -5.86 -3.03
CA ARG A 101 0.91 -4.63 -3.33
C ARG A 101 1.84 -3.42 -3.38
N SER A 102 2.77 -3.31 -2.45
CA SER A 102 3.76 -2.23 -2.43
C SER A 102 4.75 -2.33 -3.60
N ALA A 103 5.23 -3.54 -3.93
CA ALA A 103 6.12 -3.78 -5.06
C ALA A 103 5.43 -3.43 -6.40
N SER A 104 4.20 -3.91 -6.61
CA SER A 104 3.41 -3.60 -7.81
C SER A 104 3.14 -2.11 -7.96
N SER A 105 2.71 -1.46 -6.87
CA SER A 105 2.46 -0.01 -6.80
C SER A 105 3.71 0.81 -7.13
N THR A 106 4.83 0.46 -6.52
CA THR A 106 6.13 1.10 -6.77
C THR A 106 6.56 0.91 -8.22
N LYS A 107 6.43 -0.32 -8.75
CA LYS A 107 6.77 -0.61 -10.14
C LYS A 107 5.92 0.18 -11.11
N ALA A 108 4.62 0.36 -10.85
CA ALA A 108 3.75 1.16 -11.69
C ALA A 108 4.24 2.62 -11.80
N VAL A 109 4.62 3.23 -10.68
CA VAL A 109 5.20 4.59 -10.68
C VAL A 109 6.55 4.62 -11.39
N GLN A 110 7.42 3.62 -11.17
CA GLN A 110 8.71 3.51 -11.87
C GLN A 110 8.55 3.35 -13.40
N MET A 111 7.43 2.80 -13.86
CA MET A 111 7.09 2.71 -15.28
C MET A 111 6.47 4.00 -15.84
N GLY A 112 6.44 5.10 -15.06
CA GLY A 112 6.01 6.42 -15.49
C GLY A 112 4.52 6.72 -15.28
N HIS A 113 3.77 5.85 -14.61
CA HIS A 113 2.37 6.14 -14.27
C HIS A 113 2.27 7.21 -13.18
N LYS A 114 1.35 8.16 -13.34
CA LYS A 114 1.09 9.20 -12.34
C LYS A 114 0.56 8.56 -11.05
N ILE A 115 1.01 9.08 -9.91
CA ILE A 115 0.58 8.61 -8.59
C ILE A 115 -0.94 8.65 -8.46
N ASP A 116 -1.59 9.72 -8.93
CA ASP A 116 -3.05 9.84 -8.89
C ASP A 116 -3.77 8.72 -9.65
N ASP A 117 -3.22 8.28 -10.77
CA ASP A 117 -3.80 7.21 -11.57
C ASP A 117 -3.60 5.85 -10.87
N VAL A 118 -2.46 5.65 -10.21
CA VAL A 118 -2.21 4.47 -9.37
C VAL A 118 -3.15 4.46 -8.15
N LYS A 119 -3.36 5.61 -7.49
CA LYS A 119 -4.31 5.76 -6.37
C LYS A 119 -5.74 5.47 -6.81
N LYS A 120 -6.19 6.06 -7.92
CA LYS A 120 -7.51 5.77 -8.50
C LYS A 120 -7.67 4.29 -8.83
N HIS A 121 -6.65 3.69 -9.44
CA HIS A 121 -6.64 2.27 -9.79
C HIS A 121 -6.80 1.36 -8.55
N ALA A 122 -6.13 1.70 -7.46
CA ALA A 122 -6.15 0.97 -6.21
C ALA A 122 -7.31 1.36 -5.26
N HIS A 123 -8.22 2.24 -5.71
CA HIS A 123 -9.32 2.81 -4.92
C HIS A 123 -8.85 3.53 -3.64
N TRP A 124 -7.71 4.20 -3.69
CA TRP A 124 -7.27 5.11 -2.63
C TRP A 124 -7.80 6.52 -2.85
N SER A 125 -8.03 7.23 -1.75
CA SER A 125 -8.30 8.66 -1.80
C SER A 125 -7.08 9.38 -2.36
N LEU A 126 -7.33 10.33 -3.27
CA LEU A 126 -6.27 11.19 -3.82
C LEU A 126 -5.66 12.09 -2.73
N SER A 127 -6.47 12.48 -1.74
CA SER A 127 -6.05 13.33 -0.63
C SER A 127 -5.38 12.59 0.52
N ALA A 128 -5.49 11.26 0.57
CA ALA A 128 -4.85 10.46 1.62
C ALA A 128 -3.41 10.11 1.23
N ASP A 129 -2.54 10.03 2.23
CA ASP A 129 -1.12 9.69 2.10
C ASP A 129 -0.83 8.19 2.32
N THR A 130 -1.87 7.38 2.48
CA THR A 130 -1.75 5.92 2.72
C THR A 130 -0.88 5.23 1.67
N PHE A 131 -0.98 5.67 0.41
CA PHE A 131 -0.16 5.16 -0.68
C PHE A 131 1.33 5.45 -0.44
N GLU A 132 1.66 6.71 -0.20
CA GLU A 132 3.02 7.19 -0.01
C GLU A 132 3.66 6.55 1.23
N GLN A 133 2.91 6.44 2.33
CA GLN A 133 3.42 5.89 3.58
C GLN A 133 3.67 4.38 3.51
N PHE A 134 2.73 3.60 2.96
CA PHE A 134 2.75 2.14 3.11
C PHE A 134 3.04 1.37 1.81
N TYR A 135 2.75 1.95 0.65
CA TYR A 135 2.74 1.23 -0.62
C TYR A 135 3.77 1.72 -1.64
N TYR A 136 4.18 2.98 -1.59
CA TYR A 136 5.25 3.51 -2.43
C TYR A 136 6.60 3.36 -1.73
N LYS A 137 7.41 2.41 -2.19
CA LYS A 137 8.71 2.04 -1.61
C LYS A 137 9.80 1.98 -2.69
N PRO A 138 10.15 3.11 -3.33
CA PRO A 138 11.15 3.11 -4.38
C PRO A 138 12.57 2.95 -3.80
N ALA A 139 13.44 2.25 -4.53
CA ALA A 139 14.81 1.99 -4.08
C ALA A 139 15.63 3.26 -3.77
N HIS A 140 15.36 4.38 -4.45
CA HIS A 140 16.07 5.65 -4.22
C HIS A 140 15.86 6.24 -2.81
N GLN A 141 14.77 5.90 -2.10
CA GLN A 141 14.60 6.32 -0.71
C GLN A 141 15.68 5.74 0.21
N ILE A 142 16.23 4.56 -0.12
CA ILE A 142 17.29 3.91 0.65
C ILE A 142 18.61 4.68 0.51
N HIS A 143 18.91 5.20 -0.70
CA HIS A 143 20.10 6.02 -0.93
C HIS A 143 20.06 7.31 -0.12
N ASN A 144 18.95 8.07 -0.20
CA ASN A 144 18.80 9.29 0.58
C ASN A 144 18.84 9.03 2.09
N SER A 145 18.21 7.94 2.57
CA SER A 145 18.28 7.57 3.99
C SER A 145 19.71 7.25 4.41
N ARG A 146 20.46 6.52 3.59
CA ARG A 146 21.87 6.18 3.85
C ARG A 146 22.74 7.44 3.84
N ASP A 147 22.51 8.37 2.93
CA ASP A 147 23.24 9.64 2.87
C ASP A 147 22.96 10.51 4.09
N ILE A 148 21.70 10.58 4.55
CA ILE A 148 21.32 11.27 5.79
C ILE A 148 21.98 10.61 7.01
N THR A 149 21.91 9.27 7.11
CA THR A 149 22.55 8.52 8.19
C THR A 149 24.05 8.77 8.20
N ASN A 150 24.71 8.65 7.04
CA ASN A 150 26.13 8.94 6.92
C ASN A 150 26.44 10.38 7.34
N SER A 151 25.67 11.37 6.91
CA SER A 151 25.86 12.78 7.31
C SER A 151 25.75 12.98 8.82
N ILE A 152 24.83 12.29 9.51
CA ILE A 152 24.68 12.39 10.97
C ILE A 152 25.90 11.82 11.69
N PHE A 153 26.49 10.73 11.18
CA PHE A 153 27.62 10.04 11.82
C PHE A 153 29.00 10.50 11.32
N SER A 154 29.08 11.25 10.21
CA SER A 154 30.33 11.77 9.64
C SER A 154 31.01 12.81 10.55
N ASP A 155 30.23 13.52 11.37
CA ASP A 155 30.76 14.51 12.33
C ASP A 155 31.33 13.87 13.61
N SER A 156 31.22 12.55 13.77
CA SER A 156 31.56 11.85 15.03
C SER A 156 32.95 11.21 15.07
N GLU A 157 33.70 11.17 13.96
CA GLU A 157 34.98 10.43 13.89
C GLU A 157 36.27 11.29 13.89
N ASN A 158 36.21 12.63 14.04
CA ASN A 158 37.40 13.46 13.81
C ASN A 158 37.86 14.38 14.96
N ASN A 159 37.36 14.24 16.20
CA ASN A 159 37.81 15.09 17.32
C ASN A 159 38.75 14.37 18.29
N THR A 160 39.69 13.56 17.79
CA THR A 160 40.92 13.28 18.56
C THR A 160 41.95 14.36 18.21
N THR A 161 41.74 15.56 18.75
CA THR A 161 42.74 16.63 18.76
C THR A 161 43.73 16.33 19.88
N SER A 162 44.92 15.88 19.49
CA SER A 162 46.13 15.97 20.30
C SER A 162 46.33 17.42 20.75
N GLY A 163 46.58 17.61 22.04
CA GLY A 163 46.44 18.90 22.73
C GLY A 163 47.27 20.06 22.17
N VAL A 164 46.62 21.23 22.11
CA VAL A 164 47.23 22.54 22.31
C VAL A 164 46.18 23.40 23.01
N ASP A 165 46.57 23.94 24.16
CA ASP A 165 45.79 24.89 24.96
C ASP A 165 45.64 26.19 24.15
N MET A 166 44.41 26.57 23.81
CA MET A 166 44.11 27.83 23.15
C MET A 166 43.02 28.57 23.92
N GLU A 167 43.43 29.72 24.45
CA GLU A 167 42.66 30.65 25.26
C GLU A 167 41.38 31.10 24.53
N ALA A 168 40.23 30.83 25.14
CA ALA A 168 38.92 31.10 24.56
C ALA A 168 38.63 32.61 24.51
N THR A 169 38.84 33.22 23.34
CA THR A 169 38.32 34.57 23.06
C THR A 169 36.81 34.49 22.78
N LYS A 170 36.02 34.91 23.76
CA LYS A 170 34.56 34.94 23.74
C LYS A 170 34.04 35.93 22.68
N VAL A 171 33.63 35.41 21.52
CA VAL A 171 32.83 36.16 20.54
C VAL A 171 31.35 35.86 20.80
N GLY A 172 30.64 36.85 21.34
CA GLY A 172 29.20 36.78 21.57
C GLY A 172 28.42 37.00 20.28
N LEU A 173 27.85 35.93 19.72
CA LEU A 173 26.74 36.03 18.78
C LEU A 173 25.43 35.96 19.56
N GLY A 174 24.75 37.09 19.63
CA GLY A 174 23.40 37.18 20.19
C GLY A 174 22.39 36.51 19.27
N THR A 175 21.80 35.41 19.73
CA THR A 175 20.58 34.85 19.13
C THR A 175 19.41 35.11 20.07
N THR A 176 18.57 36.07 19.72
CA THR A 176 17.32 36.34 20.41
C THR A 176 16.31 35.25 20.06
N TYR A 177 16.13 34.27 20.94
CA TYR A 177 14.95 33.41 20.94
C TYR A 177 14.46 33.23 22.37
N ASN A 178 13.44 33.99 22.74
CA ASN A 178 12.75 33.83 24.02
C ASN A 178 11.85 32.60 23.94
N ARG A 179 12.23 31.52 24.63
CA ARG A 179 11.28 30.50 25.06
C ARG A 179 11.19 30.54 26.58
N THR A 180 10.07 31.07 27.07
CA THR A 180 9.69 30.95 28.47
C THR A 180 9.44 29.49 28.77
N VAL A 181 10.41 28.82 29.39
CA VAL A 181 10.24 27.46 29.93
C VAL A 181 9.92 27.61 31.41
N ALA A 182 8.64 27.44 31.76
CA ALA A 182 8.21 27.28 33.14
C ALA A 182 8.73 25.93 33.64
N GLY A 183 9.57 25.95 34.68
CA GLY A 183 10.08 24.74 35.30
C GLY A 183 8.99 24.02 36.07
N MET A 184 8.52 22.88 35.55
CA MET A 184 7.85 21.86 36.37
C MET A 184 8.88 20.81 36.78
N LYS A 185 9.20 20.76 38.08
CA LYS A 185 9.94 19.65 38.67
C LYS A 185 9.02 18.43 38.71
N THR A 186 9.25 17.45 37.84
CA THR A 186 8.67 16.11 37.99
C THR A 186 9.69 15.20 38.68
N LYS A 187 9.30 14.66 39.83
CA LYS A 187 10.09 13.68 40.58
C LYS A 187 10.03 12.35 39.83
N ASP A 188 11.19 11.72 39.68
CA ASP A 188 11.34 10.40 39.10
C ASP A 188 10.72 9.35 40.05
N VAL A 189 9.67 8.67 39.59
CA VAL A 189 9.10 7.51 40.28
C VAL A 189 9.06 6.38 39.26
N VAL A 190 10.06 5.50 39.32
CA VAL A 190 10.09 4.25 38.58
C VAL A 190 9.06 3.31 39.20
N GLN A 191 7.99 3.00 38.46
CA GLN A 191 7.08 1.89 38.77
C GLN A 191 7.31 0.79 37.73
N PRO A 192 7.65 -0.44 38.14
CA PRO A 192 7.77 -1.56 37.21
C PRO A 192 6.38 -1.99 36.73
N THR A 193 6.17 -2.04 35.41
CA THR A 193 4.95 -2.55 34.80
C THR A 193 5.00 -4.08 34.71
N PRO A 194 4.07 -4.82 35.34
CA PRO A 194 4.01 -6.27 35.20
C PRO A 194 3.43 -6.64 33.84
N TRP A 195 4.20 -7.41 33.07
CA TRP A 195 3.73 -8.15 31.92
C TRP A 195 2.81 -9.29 32.40
N TYR A 196 1.86 -9.68 31.55
CA TYR A 196 0.84 -10.73 31.68
C TYR A 196 -0.47 -10.39 32.42
N ARG A 197 -1.58 -10.40 31.65
CA ARG A 197 -2.91 -10.76 32.19
C ARG A 197 -3.54 -11.83 31.29
N LYS A 198 -3.75 -13.01 31.90
CA LYS A 198 -4.48 -14.16 31.36
C LYS A 198 -5.96 -13.84 31.20
N PHE A 199 -6.55 -14.46 30.18
CA PHE A 199 -7.97 -14.71 30.00
C PHE A 199 -8.62 -15.34 31.25
N ILE A 200 -9.81 -14.86 31.59
CA ILE A 200 -10.99 -15.66 31.95
C ILE A 200 -12.17 -15.00 31.25
#